data_AF-A0A7C1P4U4-F1
#
_entry.id   AF-A0A7C1P4U4-F1
#
_cell.length_a   1.000
_cell.length_b   1.000
_cell.length_c   1.000
_cell.angle_alpha   90.00
_cell.angle_beta   90.00
_cell.angle_gamma   90.00
#
_symmetry.space_group_name_H-M   'P 1'
#
loop_
_entity.id
_entity.type
_entity.pdbx_description
1 polymer ?
#
loop_
_entity_poly.entity_id
_entity_poly.type
_entity_poly.pdbx_seq_one_letter_code
_entity_poly.pdbx_strand_id
1 'polypeptide(L)' 'PHCGNPNPDHWSRIVGYYRPVKNWNPGKKAEFKMRVTY' A
#
# COMPACT_ATOMS: atom_id res chain seq x y z
N PRO A 1 17.20 9.41 2.03
CA PRO A 1 17.75 8.45 1.05
C PRO A 1 17.25 8.79 -0.37
N HIS A 2 18.08 9.48 -1.15
CA HIS A 2 17.80 9.80 -2.55
C HIS A 2 18.34 8.69 -3.44
N CYS A 3 17.49 7.70 -3.73
CA CYS A 3 17.68 6.81 -4.87
C CYS A 3 16.89 7.41 -6.04
N GLY A 4 17.53 7.68 -7.17
CA GLY A 4 16.95 8.30 -8.37
C GLY A 4 15.91 7.45 -9.11
N ASN A 5 15.19 6.58 -8.40
CA ASN A 5 14.08 5.81 -8.95
C ASN A 5 12.77 6.59 -8.70
N PRO A 6 12.09 7.10 -9.74
CA PRO A 6 10.86 7.88 -9.59
C PRO A 6 9.68 7.05 -9.08
N ASN A 7 9.78 5.72 -9.08
CA ASN A 7 8.68 4.82 -8.74
C ASN A 7 8.97 3.99 -7.48
N PRO A 8 8.87 4.57 -6.28
CA PRO A 8 8.97 3.80 -5.05
C PRO A 8 7.86 2.73 -4.99
N ASP A 9 8.22 1.52 -4.57
CA ASP A 9 7.24 0.49 -4.25
C ASP A 9 6.64 0.78 -2.88
N HIS A 10 5.34 1.09 -2.85
CA HIS A 10 4.59 1.30 -1.62
C HIS A 10 4.14 -0.05 -1.07
N TRP A 11 4.53 -0.36 0.17
CA TRP A 11 4.15 -1.57 0.88
C TRP A 11 3.20 -1.21 2.03
N SER A 12 2.10 -1.95 2.16
CA SER A 12 1.15 -1.76 3.24
C SER A 12 0.80 -3.11 3.89
N ARG A 13 0.50 -3.09 5.19
CA ARG A 13 0.13 -4.28 5.97
C ARG A 13 -1.35 -4.60 5.79
N ILE A 14 -1.66 -5.84 5.41
CA ILE A 14 -3.02 -6.39 5.36
C ILE A 14 -3.05 -7.62 6.28
N VAL A 15 -3.92 -7.61 7.30
CA VAL A 15 -4.26 -8.76 8.16
C VAL A 15 -3.05 -9.65 8.48
N GLY A 16 -1.98 -9.04 9.01
CA GLY A 16 -0.80 -9.75 9.50
C GLY A 16 0.45 -9.69 8.60
N TYR A 17 0.34 -9.48 7.28
CA TYR A 17 1.52 -9.50 6.38
C TYR A 17 1.63 -8.25 5.49
N TYR A 18 2.83 -7.98 4.98
CA TYR A 18 3.11 -6.87 4.06
C TYR A 18 2.94 -7.31 2.60
N ARG A 19 2.25 -6.50 1.81
CA ARG A 19 2.06 -6.73 0.36
C ARG A 19 2.21 -5.41 -0.40
N PRO A 20 2.83 -5.41 -1.60
CA PRO A 20 2.96 -4.19 -2.39
C PRO A 20 1.59 -3.69 -2.84
N VAL A 21 1.30 -2.41 -2.59
CA VAL A 21 0.03 -1.72 -2.89
C VAL A 21 -0.27 -1.71 -4.38
N LYS A 22 0.77 -1.74 -5.22
CA LYS A 22 0.64 -1.84 -6.69
C LYS A 22 -0.17 -3.06 -7.12
N ASN A 23 -0.03 -4.20 -6.42
CA ASN A 23 -0.67 -5.46 -6.78
C ASN A 23 -2.08 -5.64 -6.16
N TRP A 24 -2.65 -4.61 -5.51
CA TRP A 24 -3.93 -4.72 -4.81
C TRP A 24 -5.11 -4.64 -5.76
N ASN A 25 -6.10 -5.51 -5.55
CA ASN A 25 -7.40 -5.44 -6.20
C ASN A 25 -8.08 -4.10 -5.85
N PRO A 26 -8.89 -3.53 -6.76
CA PRO A 26 -9.55 -2.25 -6.55
C PRO A 26 -10.38 -2.21 -5.26
N GLY A 27 -11.05 -3.31 -4.89
CA GLY A 27 -11.79 -3.43 -3.63
C GLY A 27 -10.89 -3.24 -2.39
N LYS A 28 -9.72 -3.88 -2.35
CA LYS A 28 -8.76 -3.74 -1.24
C LYS A 28 -8.18 -2.32 -1.15
N LYS A 29 -7.99 -1.64 -2.29
CA LYS A 29 -7.58 -0.22 -2.33
C LYS A 29 -8.67 0.69 -1.76
N ALA A 30 -9.94 0.43 -2.10
CA ALA A 30 -11.07 1.17 -1.54
C ALA A 30 -11.22 0.94 -0.03
N GLU A 31 -11.15 -0.32 0.41
CA GLU A 31 -11.14 -0.67 1.84
C GLU A 31 -10.00 0.05 2.58
N PHE A 32 -8.80 0.12 1.98
CA PHE A 32 -7.67 0.82 2.59
C PHE A 32 -7.87 2.34 2.68
N LYS A 33 -8.50 2.96 1.68
CA LYS A 33 -8.86 4.38 1.71
C LYS A 33 -9.91 4.71 2.78
N MET A 34 -10.76 3.74 3.11
CA MET A 34 -11.78 3.86 4.17
C MET A 34 -11.23 3.59 5.58
N ARG A 35 -9.98 3.12 5.72
CA ARG A 35 -9.38 2.90 7.04
C ARG A 35 -9.05 4.26 7.69
N VAL A 36 -9.66 4.51 8.85
CA VAL A 36 -9.36 5.68 9.68
C VAL A 36 -8.28 5.28 10.68
N THR A 37 -7.18 6.03 10.70
CA THR A 37 -6.16 5.97 11.74
C THR A 37 -6.58 6.88 12.89
N TYR A 38 -6.91 6.30 14.03
CA TYR A 38 -7.18 7.01 15.28
C TYR A 38 -5.88 7.22 16.06
#